data_AF-A0A7V2WML8-F1
#
_entry.id   AF-A0A7V2WML8-F1
#
_cell.length_a   1.000
_cell.length_b   1.000
_cell.length_c   1.000
_cell.angle_alpha   90.00
_cell.angle_beta   90.00
_cell.angle_gamma   90.00
#
_symmetry.space_group_name_H-M   'P 1'
#
loop_
_entity.id
_entity.type
_entity.pdbx_description
1 polymer ?
#
loop_
_entity_poly.entity_id
_entity_poly.type
_entity_poly.pdbx_seq_one_letter_code
_entity_poly.pdbx_strand_id
1 'polypeptide(L)'
;MSGTQGHTIASILAGRNASLRGKAGDQQVATNRAALTRLIEDDYQAFERVRNAMLNNKNGVKPEDLNFCDRGNEILETLHEYDLVHHHEGAVVVKHSHAKRYLGGGWLEELA
;
A
#
# COMPACT_ATOMS: atom_id res chain seq x y z
N MET A 1 -20.98 20.45 35.56
CA MET A 1 -21.12 20.03 34.15
C MET A 1 -19.75 19.61 33.65
N SER A 2 -19.38 18.34 33.86
CA SER A 2 -18.12 17.81 33.35
C SER A 2 -18.31 17.47 31.88
N GLY A 3 -17.93 18.39 30.99
CA GLY A 3 -17.76 18.06 29.59
C GLY A 3 -16.64 17.04 29.48
N THR A 4 -16.93 15.87 28.93
CA THR A 4 -15.93 14.94 28.42
C THR A 4 -15.11 15.70 27.38
N GLN A 5 -13.99 16.29 27.81
CA GLN A 5 -13.02 16.83 26.87
C GLN A 5 -12.51 15.64 26.05
N GLY A 6 -12.91 15.59 24.78
CA GLY A 6 -12.46 14.56 23.85
C GLY A 6 -10.94 14.65 23.73
N HIS A 7 -10.24 13.74 24.38
CA HIS A 7 -8.80 13.66 24.29
C HIS A 7 -8.42 13.26 22.85
N THR A 8 -7.74 14.15 22.14
CA THR A 8 -7.11 13.82 20.86
C THR A 8 -5.80 13.07 21.11
N ILE A 9 -5.34 12.29 20.13
CA ILE A 9 -4.02 11.63 20.20
C ILE A 9 -2.92 12.66 20.52
N ALA A 10 -2.99 13.85 19.92
CA ALA A 10 -2.08 14.95 20.21
C ALA A 10 -2.13 15.40 21.68
N SER A 11 -3.33 15.56 22.27
CA SER A 11 -3.49 15.93 23.68
C SER A 11 -2.96 14.85 24.65
N ILE A 12 -3.13 13.58 24.29
CA ILE A 12 -2.63 12.44 25.07
C ILE A 12 -1.10 12.40 25.05
N LEU A 13 -0.50 12.63 23.88
CA LEU A 13 0.96 12.65 23.72
C LEU A 13 1.60 13.85 24.43
N ALA A 14 0.98 15.03 24.32
CA ALA A 14 1.45 16.23 25.02
C ALA A 14 1.49 16.02 26.54
N GLY A 15 0.48 15.36 27.12
CA GLY A 15 0.45 14.99 28.54
C GLY A 15 1.55 13.99 28.96
N ARG A 16 2.20 13.34 27.99
CA ARG A 16 3.31 12.39 28.18
C ARG A 16 4.65 12.92 27.71
N ASN A 17 4.75 14.23 27.48
CA ASN A 17 5.94 14.89 26.94
C ASN A 17 6.41 14.27 25.60
N ALA A 18 5.46 13.81 24.78
CA ALA A 18 5.67 13.25 23.46
C ALA A 18 4.96 14.09 22.40
N SER A 19 5.39 13.98 21.14
CA SER A 19 4.78 14.67 20.00
C SER A 19 4.65 13.76 18.79
N LEU A 20 3.64 14.03 17.96
CA LEU A 20 3.50 13.38 16.67
C LEU A 20 4.60 13.87 15.73
N ARG A 21 5.31 12.93 15.10
CA ARG A 21 6.19 13.22 13.96
C ARG A 21 5.60 12.60 12.70
N GLY A 22 5.74 13.32 11.59
CA GLY A 22 5.26 12.89 10.28
C GLY A 22 3.92 13.53 9.89
N LYS A 23 3.43 13.17 8.70
CA LYS A 23 2.10 13.55 8.22
C LYS A 23 1.11 12.47 8.62
N ALA A 24 -0.11 12.89 8.95
CA ALA A 24 -1.22 11.96 9.07
C ALA A 24 -1.39 11.19 7.75
N GLY A 25 -1.93 9.97 7.83
CA GLY A 25 -2.32 9.21 6.64
C GLY A 25 -3.29 10.01 5.78
N ASP A 26 -3.19 9.86 4.46
CA ASP A 26 -4.12 10.50 3.53
C ASP A 26 -5.36 9.62 3.39
N GLN A 27 -6.42 10.01 4.09
CA GLN A 27 -7.67 9.26 4.12
C GLN A 27 -8.35 9.18 2.75
N GLN A 28 -8.15 10.17 1.88
CA GLN A 28 -8.70 10.14 0.53
C GLN A 28 -7.97 9.11 -0.32
N VAL A 29 -6.64 9.03 -0.20
CA VAL A 29 -5.84 8.00 -0.89
C VAL A 29 -6.24 6.60 -0.43
N ALA A 30 -6.38 6.39 0.88
CA ALA A 30 -6.83 5.11 1.43
C ALA A 30 -8.24 4.74 0.92
N THR A 31 -9.17 5.71 0.91
CA THR A 31 -10.53 5.50 0.39
C THR A 31 -10.51 5.13 -1.09
N ASN A 32 -9.69 5.81 -1.89
CA ASN A 32 -9.56 5.51 -3.31
C ASN A 32 -9.01 4.09 -3.54
N ARG A 33 -8.08 3.63 -2.70
CA ARG A 33 -7.46 2.31 -2.80
C ARG A 33 -8.24 1.18 -2.13
N ALA A 34 -9.34 1.46 -1.44
CA ALA A 34 -10.09 0.47 -0.67
C ALA A 34 -10.48 -0.78 -1.49
N ALA A 35 -10.78 -0.63 -2.79
CA ALA A 35 -11.06 -1.76 -3.67
C ALA A 35 -9.83 -2.66 -3.87
N LEU A 36 -8.65 -2.07 -4.13
CA LEU A 36 -7.39 -2.80 -4.20
C LEU A 36 -7.04 -3.44 -2.86
N THR A 37 -7.23 -2.74 -1.75
CA THR A 37 -6.93 -3.28 -0.41
C THR A 37 -7.79 -4.52 -0.11
N ARG A 38 -9.08 -4.50 -0.46
CA ARG A 38 -9.97 -5.66 -0.36
C ARG A 38 -9.58 -6.78 -1.31
N LEU A 39 -9.20 -6.45 -2.54
CA LEU A 39 -8.68 -7.43 -3.51
C LEU A 39 -7.50 -8.23 -2.95
N ILE A 40 -6.60 -7.54 -2.25
CA ILE A 40 -5.43 -8.12 -1.57
C ILE A 40 -5.86 -8.96 -0.36
N GLU A 41 -6.83 -8.51 0.42
CA GLU A 41 -7.39 -9.25 1.56
C GLU A 41 -8.03 -10.57 1.11
N ASP A 42 -8.82 -10.53 0.03
CA ASP A 42 -9.53 -11.68 -0.52
C ASP A 42 -8.58 -12.81 -0.99
N ASP A 43 -7.42 -12.46 -1.54
CA ASP A 43 -6.39 -13.44 -1.95
C ASP A 43 -4.97 -12.92 -1.71
N TYR A 44 -4.57 -12.97 -0.44
CA TYR A 44 -3.22 -12.58 -0.03
C TYR A 44 -2.12 -13.43 -0.69
N GLN A 45 -2.38 -14.71 -0.98
CA GLN A 45 -1.37 -15.60 -1.56
C GLN A 45 -1.02 -15.20 -2.99
N ALA A 46 -2.03 -14.83 -3.79
CA ALA A 46 -1.80 -14.27 -5.12
C ALA A 46 -1.07 -12.93 -5.03
N PHE A 47 -1.50 -12.03 -4.14
CA PHE A 47 -0.82 -10.74 -3.93
C PHE A 47 0.63 -10.90 -3.49
N GLU A 48 0.92 -11.80 -2.56
CA GLU A 48 2.26 -12.02 -2.03
C GLU A 48 3.23 -12.44 -3.14
N ARG A 49 2.80 -13.29 -4.09
CA ARG A 49 3.61 -13.68 -5.24
C ARG A 49 3.94 -12.48 -6.13
N VAL A 50 2.94 -11.66 -6.44
CA VAL A 50 3.11 -10.43 -7.24
C VAL A 50 4.05 -9.46 -6.51
N ARG A 51 3.78 -9.18 -5.23
CA ARG A 51 4.61 -8.32 -4.37
C ARG A 51 6.06 -8.77 -4.34
N ASN A 52 6.30 -10.06 -4.13
CA ASN A 52 7.66 -10.60 -4.02
C ASN A 52 8.40 -10.49 -5.35
N ALA A 53 7.74 -10.75 -6.48
CA ALA A 53 8.34 -10.53 -7.80
C ALA A 53 8.73 -9.05 -7.98
N MET A 54 7.83 -8.13 -7.65
CA MET A 54 8.05 -6.69 -7.81
C MET A 54 9.12 -6.11 -6.88
N LEU A 55 9.16 -6.53 -5.61
CA LEU A 55 10.08 -5.96 -4.61
C LEU A 55 11.47 -6.60 -4.62
N ASN A 56 11.59 -7.87 -5.02
CA ASN A 56 12.88 -8.56 -5.03
C ASN A 56 13.73 -8.20 -6.26
N ASN A 57 13.12 -7.66 -7.31
CA ASN A 57 13.80 -7.35 -8.56
C ASN A 57 14.06 -5.84 -8.72
N LYS A 58 15.29 -5.40 -8.43
CA LYS A 58 15.67 -3.97 -8.44
C LYS A 58 15.51 -3.30 -9.80
N ASN A 59 15.63 -4.07 -10.87
CA ASN A 59 15.54 -3.59 -12.26
C ASN A 59 14.14 -3.74 -12.85
N GLY A 60 13.17 -4.17 -12.03
CA GLY A 60 11.85 -4.59 -12.51
C GLY A 60 11.85 -6.03 -13.00
N VAL A 61 10.66 -6.50 -13.36
CA VAL A 61 10.44 -7.85 -13.87
C VAL A 61 9.94 -7.74 -15.29
N LYS A 62 10.50 -8.52 -16.21
CA LYS A 62 10.03 -8.50 -17.58
C LYS A 62 8.65 -9.17 -17.67
N PRO A 63 7.72 -8.67 -18.50
CA PRO A 63 6.40 -9.27 -18.64
C PRO A 63 6.44 -10.76 -18.97
N GLU A 64 7.40 -11.21 -19.78
CA GLU A 64 7.57 -12.63 -20.12
C GLU A 64 7.95 -13.53 -18.92
N ASP A 65 8.51 -12.96 -17.85
CA ASP A 65 8.86 -13.68 -16.62
C ASP A 65 7.69 -13.69 -15.61
N LEU A 66 6.61 -12.94 -15.89
CA LEU A 66 5.41 -12.88 -15.06
C LEU A 66 4.46 -14.01 -15.42
N ASN A 67 4.70 -15.17 -14.82
CA ASN A 67 3.76 -16.30 -14.91
C ASN A 67 2.90 -16.37 -13.63
N PHE A 68 1.91 -15.49 -13.53
CA PHE A 68 0.94 -15.50 -12.44
C PHE A 68 -0.34 -16.24 -12.83
N CYS A 69 -1.09 -16.69 -11.82
CA CYS A 69 -2.48 -17.12 -12.02
C CYS A 69 -3.35 -15.93 -12.44
N ASP A 70 -4.56 -16.19 -12.94
CA ASP A 70 -5.53 -15.16 -13.35
C ASP A 70 -5.70 -14.08 -12.28
N ARG A 71 -5.80 -14.50 -11.01
CA ARG A 71 -5.92 -13.58 -9.87
C ARG A 71 -4.68 -12.71 -9.66
N GLY A 72 -3.49 -13.26 -9.86
CA GLY A 72 -2.24 -12.48 -9.78
C GLY A 72 -2.11 -11.47 -10.93
N ASN A 73 -2.61 -11.81 -12.12
CA ASN A 73 -2.68 -10.87 -13.24
C ASN A 73 -3.67 -9.72 -12.97
N GLU A 74 -4.86 -10.03 -12.44
CA GLU A 74 -5.84 -9.02 -12.02
C GLU A 74 -5.26 -8.07 -10.95
N ILE A 75 -4.55 -8.62 -9.96
CA ILE A 75 -3.85 -7.81 -8.95
C ILE A 75 -2.80 -6.91 -9.60
N LEU A 76 -2.01 -7.43 -10.54
CA LEU A 76 -0.98 -6.66 -11.23
C LEU A 76 -1.58 -5.50 -12.05
N GLU A 77 -2.65 -5.77 -12.79
CA GLU A 77 -3.41 -4.76 -13.55
C GLU A 77 -3.98 -3.70 -12.61
N THR A 78 -4.60 -4.11 -11.51
CA THR A 78 -5.13 -3.19 -10.51
C THR A 78 -4.00 -2.33 -9.91
N LEU A 79 -2.85 -2.92 -9.57
CA LEU A 79 -1.69 -2.15 -9.10
C LEU A 79 -1.22 -1.10 -10.11
N HIS A 80 -1.33 -1.39 -11.41
CA HIS A 80 -1.01 -0.44 -12.47
C HIS A 80 -2.02 0.71 -12.53
N GLU A 81 -3.32 0.41 -12.41
CA GLU A 81 -4.39 1.41 -12.36
C GLU A 81 -4.23 2.39 -11.18
N TYR A 82 -3.73 1.91 -10.04
CA TYR A 82 -3.47 2.74 -8.85
C TYR A 82 -2.08 3.40 -8.82
N ASP A 83 -1.35 3.41 -9.94
CA ASP A 83 -0.04 4.04 -10.09
C ASP A 83 1.07 3.43 -9.22
N LEU A 84 0.88 2.17 -8.77
CA LEU A 84 1.80 1.48 -7.88
C LEU A 84 2.88 0.68 -8.63
N VAL A 85 2.57 0.23 -9.85
CA VAL A 85 3.52 -0.41 -10.77
C VAL A 85 3.45 0.23 -12.15
N HIS A 86 4.56 0.24 -12.86
CA HIS A 86 4.73 0.96 -14.12
C HIS A 86 5.48 0.13 -15.14
N HIS A 87 5.17 0.29 -16.42
CA HIS A 87 6.03 -0.22 -17.49
C HIS A 87 7.17 0.77 -17.76
N HIS A 88 8.41 0.29 -17.74
CA HIS A 88 9.60 1.08 -18.03
C HIS A 88 10.67 0.22 -18.69
N GLU A 89 11.14 0.65 -19.87
CA GLU A 89 12.23 -0.02 -20.60
C GLU A 89 11.99 -1.52 -20.83
N GLY A 90 10.72 -1.91 -21.05
CA GLY A 90 10.32 -3.31 -21.26
C GLY A 90 10.19 -4.15 -19.98
N ALA A 91 10.26 -3.53 -18.80
CA ALA A 91 10.04 -4.19 -17.51
C ALA A 91 8.92 -3.52 -16.70
N VAL A 92 8.28 -4.29 -15.84
CA VAL A 92 7.34 -3.80 -14.82
C VAL A 92 8.13 -3.44 -13.56
N VAL A 93 7.99 -2.21 -13.09
CA VAL A 93 8.80 -1.63 -12.00
C VAL A 93 7.96 -0.92 -10.94
N VAL A 94 8.48 -0.91 -9.71
CA VAL A 94 7.97 -0.08 -8.61
C VAL A 94 8.88 1.14 -8.44
N LYS A 95 8.53 2.25 -9.09
CA LYS A 95 9.39 3.45 -9.12
C LYS A 95 9.31 4.29 -7.85
N HIS A 96 8.10 4.48 -7.32
CA HIS A 96 7.86 5.47 -6.28
C HIS A 96 8.02 4.91 -4.87
N SER A 97 8.55 5.74 -3.95
CA SER A 97 8.72 5.38 -2.54
C SER A 97 7.38 5.06 -1.86
N HIS A 98 6.31 5.78 -2.24
CA HIS A 98 4.97 5.51 -1.73
C HIS A 98 4.47 4.13 -2.18
N ALA A 99 4.77 3.72 -3.42
CA ALA A 99 4.38 2.41 -3.93
C ALA A 99 5.14 1.27 -3.24
N LYS A 100 6.45 1.45 -3.00
CA LYS A 100 7.25 0.53 -2.19
C LYS A 100 6.72 0.42 -0.76
N ARG A 101 6.34 1.54 -0.14
CA ARG A 101 5.73 1.54 1.20
C ARG A 101 4.39 0.80 1.20
N TYR A 102 3.53 1.08 0.23
CA TYR A 102 2.23 0.41 0.11
C TYR A 102 2.41 -1.10 -0.02
N LEU A 103 3.19 -1.55 -1.02
CA LEU A 103 3.47 -2.97 -1.26
C LEU A 103 4.19 -3.65 -0.07
N GLY A 104 5.06 -2.92 0.63
CA GLY A 104 5.82 -3.42 1.77
C GLY A 104 5.01 -3.59 3.07
N GLY A 105 3.77 -3.11 3.12
CA GLY A 105 2.90 -3.27 4.29
C GLY A 105 1.94 -2.11 4.55
N GLY A 106 2.09 -0.98 3.87
CA GLY A 106 1.20 0.17 4.04
C GLY A 106 -0.27 -0.13 3.73
N TRP A 107 -0.55 -1.12 2.88
CA TRP A 107 -1.91 -1.57 2.61
C TRP A 107 -2.64 -2.12 3.85
N LEU A 108 -1.92 -2.67 4.84
CA LEU A 108 -2.51 -3.12 6.12
C LEU A 108 -2.93 -1.94 6.99
N GLU A 109 -2.18 -0.83 6.94
CA GLU A 109 -2.52 0.41 7.64
C GLU A 109 -3.77 1.05 7.04
N GLU A 110 -4.01 0.87 5.74
CA GLU A 110 -5.19 1.38 5.02
C GLU A 110 -6.45 0.51 5.19
N LEU A 111 -6.31 -0.73 5.68
CA LEU A 111 -7.42 -1.65 5.94
C LEU A 111 -8.07 -1.47 7.33
N ALA A 112 -7.33 -0.89 8.28
CA ALA A 112 -7.73 -0.70 9.68
C ALA A 112 -8.69 0.49 9.88
#